data_AF-A0A9E5KES8-F1
#
_entry.id   AF-A0A9E5KES8-F1
#
_cell.length_a   1.000
_cell.length_b   1.000
_cell.length_c   1.000
_cell.angle_alpha   90.00
_cell.angle_beta   90.00
_cell.angle_gamma   90.00
#
_symmetry.space_group_name_H-M   'P 1'
#
loop_
_entity.id
_entity.type
_entity.pdbx_description
1 polymer ?
#
loop_
_entity_poly.entity_id
_entity_poly.type
_entity_poly.pdbx_seq_one_letter_code
_entity_poly.pdbx_strand_id
1 'polypeptide(L)'
;MPTIPPRHTLIHLAFMGALFTGCGRGPAPQSATPSTSETTQLPDDIAQQVNSFCGGACHAYPPAETFPRRHWRAEVERGFKFFDQSGLALTPPKLAHVVKYYEEHAPEEYPPASIIESLQPPGAVFDPISHAPPAGGARPMISHINPVKIPRPRMTDPKSVSSEPVTIIACDMFGGRVMALRPTDPAPAWKELAKVPHPAHAEVLDLEATH
;
A
#
# COMPACT_ATOMS: atom_id res chain seq x y z
N MET A 1 11.03 27.82 40.64
CA MET A 1 11.91 27.69 39.46
C MET A 1 13.26 27.16 39.92
N PRO A 2 13.58 25.88 39.68
CA PRO A 2 14.92 25.36 39.93
C PRO A 2 15.77 25.37 38.65
N THR A 3 16.95 25.98 38.75
CA THR A 3 17.98 26.10 37.72
C THR A 3 18.76 24.80 37.56
N ILE A 4 18.78 24.25 36.35
CA ILE A 4 19.57 23.06 35.97
C ILE A 4 20.95 23.54 35.47
N PRO A 5 22.09 23.02 35.99
CA PRO A 5 23.40 23.36 35.45
C PRO A 5 23.73 22.56 34.17
N PRO A 6 24.52 23.11 33.23
CA PRO A 6 24.84 22.45 31.98
C PRO A 6 25.91 21.38 32.18
N ARG A 7 25.67 20.18 31.65
CA ARG A 7 26.67 19.12 31.50
C ARG A 7 27.41 19.32 30.19
N HIS A 8 28.66 19.77 30.27
CA HIS A 8 29.59 19.73 29.15
C HIS A 8 30.12 18.31 28.99
N THR A 9 29.62 17.59 27.98
CA THR A 9 30.15 16.29 27.56
C THR A 9 31.11 16.52 26.40
N LEU A 10 32.41 16.64 26.69
CA LEU A 10 33.47 16.48 25.71
C LEU A 10 33.68 14.97 25.50
N ILE A 11 33.42 14.45 24.29
CA ILE A 11 33.89 13.12 23.90
C ILE A 11 34.57 13.23 22.54
N HIS A 12 35.80 12.72 22.54
CA HIS A 12 36.82 12.77 21.50
C HIS A 12 36.37 12.14 20.18
N LEU A 13 36.56 12.87 19.07
CA LEU A 13 36.64 12.30 17.73
C LEU A 13 37.99 11.59 17.58
N ALA A 14 37.97 10.26 17.50
CA ALA A 14 39.11 9.47 17.04
C ALA A 14 39.02 9.34 15.50
N PHE A 15 39.89 10.04 14.79
CA PHE A 15 40.12 9.87 13.36
C PHE A 15 41.02 8.63 13.16
N MET A 16 40.45 7.49 12.77
CA MET A 16 41.21 6.38 12.19
C MET A 16 41.26 6.55 10.68
N GLY A 17 42.43 6.96 10.18
CA GLY A 17 42.77 6.93 8.76
C GLY A 17 42.95 5.49 8.29
N ALA A 18 42.17 5.09 7.28
CA ALA A 18 42.41 3.89 6.51
C ALA A 18 42.88 4.31 5.11
N LEU A 19 44.17 4.06 4.84
CA LEU A 19 44.76 4.11 3.51
C LEU A 19 44.27 2.90 2.72
N PHE A 20 43.42 3.11 1.73
CA PHE A 20 43.14 2.13 0.68
C PHE A 20 43.73 2.61 -0.64
N THR A 21 45.01 2.29 -0.84
CA THR A 21 45.63 2.20 -2.17
C THR A 21 45.13 0.94 -2.87
N GLY A 22 44.47 1.09 -4.02
CA GLY A 22 44.01 -0.05 -4.82
C GLY A 22 43.46 0.36 -6.18
N CYS A 23 44.32 0.86 -7.07
CA CYS A 23 44.00 0.98 -8.50
C CYS A 23 44.11 -0.39 -9.18
N GLY A 24 43.00 -1.13 -9.23
CA GLY A 24 42.84 -2.31 -10.07
C GLY A 24 41.88 -2.03 -11.23
N ARG A 25 42.42 -1.75 -12.42
CA ARG A 25 41.65 -1.78 -13.68
C ARG A 25 41.21 -3.23 -13.93
N GLY A 26 39.98 -3.56 -13.59
CA GLY A 26 39.35 -4.79 -14.07
C GLY A 26 39.17 -4.75 -15.60
N PRO A 27 39.20 -5.90 -16.28
CA PRO A 27 38.95 -5.97 -17.71
C PRO A 27 37.56 -5.41 -18.04
N ALA A 28 37.49 -4.63 -19.12
CA ALA A 28 36.25 -4.02 -19.60
C ALA A 28 35.15 -5.08 -19.76
N PRO A 29 33.90 -4.80 -19.36
CA PRO A 29 32.79 -5.69 -19.63
C PRO A 29 32.68 -5.88 -21.14
N GLN A 30 32.77 -7.14 -21.56
CA GLN A 30 32.56 -7.55 -22.94
C GLN A 30 31.17 -7.07 -23.35
N SER A 31 31.11 -6.32 -24.45
CA SER A 31 29.88 -5.91 -25.10
C SER A 31 29.01 -7.15 -25.31
N ALA A 32 27.92 -7.24 -24.55
CA ALA A 32 26.89 -8.23 -24.79
C ALA A 32 26.39 -8.04 -26.23
N THR A 33 26.49 -9.09 -27.03
CA THR A 33 25.89 -9.22 -28.35
C THR A 33 24.43 -8.78 -28.26
N PRO A 34 23.90 -7.98 -29.20
CA PRO A 34 22.47 -7.66 -29.21
C PRO A 34 21.71 -8.97 -29.34
N SER A 35 21.03 -9.35 -28.25
CA SER A 35 20.08 -10.46 -28.23
C SER A 35 19.04 -10.13 -29.28
N THR A 36 19.02 -10.91 -30.35
CA THR A 36 18.04 -10.84 -31.43
C THR A 36 16.66 -10.66 -30.80
N SER A 37 16.08 -9.48 -30.98
CA SER A 37 14.68 -9.22 -30.67
C SER A 37 13.86 -10.09 -31.61
N GLU A 38 13.64 -11.34 -31.20
CA GLU A 38 12.65 -12.21 -31.79
C GLU A 38 11.31 -11.54 -31.52
N THR A 39 10.77 -10.86 -32.54
CA THR A 39 9.46 -10.22 -32.53
C THR A 39 8.42 -11.29 -32.26
N THR A 40 8.21 -11.64 -31.00
CA THR A 40 7.29 -12.72 -30.63
C THR A 40 5.89 -12.18 -30.86
N GLN A 41 5.26 -12.65 -31.93
CA GLN A 41 3.84 -12.43 -32.17
C GLN A 41 3.08 -12.93 -30.93
N LEU A 42 2.16 -12.11 -30.43
CA LEU A 42 1.33 -12.54 -29.31
C LEU A 42 0.42 -13.68 -29.77
N PRO A 43 0.19 -14.71 -28.94
CA PRO A 43 -0.85 -15.69 -29.20
C PRO A 43 -2.22 -15.03 -29.38
N ASP A 44 -3.07 -15.58 -30.25
CA ASP A 44 -4.41 -15.03 -30.51
C ASP A 44 -5.30 -14.98 -29.25
N ASP A 45 -5.05 -15.87 -28.29
CA ASP A 45 -5.76 -15.99 -27.01
C ASP A 45 -5.09 -15.23 -25.86
N ILE A 46 -4.08 -14.38 -26.13
CA ILE A 46 -3.30 -13.71 -25.08
C ILE A 46 -4.16 -12.91 -24.10
N ALA A 47 -5.20 -12.23 -24.59
CA ALA A 47 -6.08 -11.42 -23.73
C ALA A 47 -6.79 -12.30 -22.69
N GLN A 48 -7.23 -13.49 -23.08
CA GLN A 48 -7.86 -14.47 -22.18
C GLN A 48 -6.84 -15.04 -21.19
N GLN A 49 -5.62 -15.36 -21.65
CA GLN A 49 -4.55 -15.85 -20.77
C GLN A 49 -4.19 -14.81 -19.70
N VAL A 50 -4.01 -13.54 -20.10
CA VAL A 50 -3.70 -12.45 -19.18
C VAL A 50 -4.85 -12.19 -18.21
N ASN A 51 -6.10 -12.13 -18.68
CA ASN A 51 -7.26 -11.94 -17.78
C ASN A 51 -7.36 -13.06 -16.75
N SER A 52 -7.20 -14.31 -17.17
CA SER A 52 -7.31 -15.48 -16.29
C SER A 52 -6.18 -15.51 -15.25
N PHE A 53 -4.94 -15.28 -15.68
CA PHE A 53 -3.77 -15.32 -14.81
C PHE A 53 -3.70 -14.11 -13.87
N CYS A 54 -3.82 -12.90 -14.40
CA CYS A 54 -3.67 -11.65 -13.64
C CYS A 54 -4.93 -11.23 -12.88
N GLY A 55 -6.11 -11.78 -13.19
CA GLY A 55 -7.39 -11.34 -12.62
C GLY A 55 -8.23 -12.40 -11.89
N GLY A 56 -7.85 -13.67 -11.95
CA GLY A 56 -8.63 -14.75 -11.35
C GLY A 56 -8.12 -15.20 -9.99
N ALA A 57 -6.82 -15.40 -9.85
CA ALA A 57 -6.28 -16.22 -8.77
C ALA A 57 -5.81 -15.46 -7.53
N CYS A 58 -5.41 -14.20 -7.68
CA CYS A 58 -4.83 -13.41 -6.59
C CYS A 58 -5.68 -12.18 -6.23
N HIS A 59 -6.12 -11.44 -7.24
CA HIS A 59 -6.88 -10.20 -7.11
C HIS A 59 -7.64 -9.92 -8.41
N ALA A 60 -8.43 -8.84 -8.43
CA ALA A 60 -9.13 -8.39 -9.63
C ALA A 60 -8.15 -8.08 -10.78
N TYR A 61 -8.60 -8.32 -12.02
CA TYR A 61 -7.84 -8.03 -13.23
C TYR A 61 -7.42 -6.55 -13.28
N PRO A 62 -6.13 -6.22 -13.47
CA PRO A 62 -5.70 -4.84 -13.64
C PRO A 62 -5.87 -4.42 -15.11
N PRO A 63 -6.75 -3.45 -15.41
CA PRO A 63 -6.91 -2.96 -16.78
C PRO A 63 -5.65 -2.25 -17.29
N ALA A 64 -5.34 -2.40 -18.58
CA ALA A 64 -4.09 -1.89 -19.17
C ALA A 64 -4.00 -0.35 -19.17
N GLU A 65 -5.14 0.31 -19.09
CA GLU A 65 -5.28 1.75 -19.00
C GLU A 65 -5.02 2.33 -17.61
N THR A 66 -4.67 1.51 -16.60
CA THR A 66 -4.38 1.95 -15.22
C THR A 66 -2.95 2.44 -14.98
N PHE A 67 -2.03 2.14 -15.90
CA PHE A 67 -0.70 2.73 -15.92
C PHE A 67 -0.29 3.20 -17.32
N PRO A 68 0.59 4.21 -17.43
CA PRO A 68 1.28 4.50 -18.69
C PRO A 68 2.15 3.33 -19.13
N ARG A 69 2.31 3.17 -20.45
CA ARG A 69 3.06 2.10 -21.12
C ARG A 69 4.39 1.77 -20.43
N ARG A 70 5.19 2.81 -20.14
CA ARG A 70 6.54 2.65 -19.56
C ARG A 70 6.59 1.95 -18.20
N HIS A 71 5.47 1.90 -17.48
CA HIS A 71 5.42 1.32 -16.12
C HIS A 71 5.07 -0.16 -16.13
N TRP A 72 4.43 -0.66 -17.19
CA TRP A 72 3.87 -2.02 -17.20
C TRP A 72 4.90 -3.13 -17.08
N ARG A 73 6.07 -3.00 -17.70
CA ARG A 73 7.14 -4.00 -17.57
C ARG A 73 7.48 -4.28 -16.10
N ALA A 74 7.74 -3.23 -15.33
CA ALA A 74 8.13 -3.36 -13.93
C ALA A 74 7.00 -3.92 -13.05
N GLU A 75 5.74 -3.56 -13.35
CA GLU A 75 4.57 -4.07 -12.63
C GLU A 75 4.29 -5.55 -12.94
N VAL A 76 4.41 -5.95 -14.21
CA VAL A 76 4.27 -7.36 -14.62
C VAL A 76 5.39 -8.22 -14.03
N GLU A 77 6.64 -7.77 -14.07
CA GLU A 77 7.77 -8.45 -13.43
C GLU A 77 7.57 -8.61 -11.91
N ARG A 78 7.05 -7.57 -11.24
CA ARG A 78 6.70 -7.64 -9.83
C ARG A 78 5.57 -8.65 -9.57
N GLY A 79 4.54 -8.66 -10.40
CA GLY A 79 3.43 -9.62 -10.30
C GLY A 79 3.89 -11.07 -10.42
N PHE A 80 4.77 -11.37 -11.38
CA PHE A 80 5.36 -12.71 -11.54
C PHE A 80 6.19 -13.11 -10.32
N LYS A 81 6.97 -12.18 -9.74
CA LYS A 81 7.69 -12.45 -8.50
C LYS A 81 6.75 -12.79 -7.33
N PHE A 82 5.62 -12.10 -7.20
CA PHE A 82 4.62 -12.43 -6.19
C PHE A 82 3.96 -13.79 -6.46
N PHE A 83 3.68 -14.11 -7.71
CA PHE A 83 3.17 -15.41 -8.10
C PHE A 83 4.14 -16.55 -7.71
N ASP A 84 5.43 -16.41 -8.01
CA ASP A 84 6.46 -17.39 -7.64
C ASP A 84 6.53 -17.63 -6.12
N GLN A 85 6.22 -16.61 -5.32
CA GLN A 85 6.21 -16.67 -3.86
C GLN A 85 4.88 -17.15 -3.26
N SER A 86 3.81 -17.19 -4.05
CA SER A 86 2.45 -17.48 -3.57
C SER A 86 2.18 -18.96 -3.29
N GLY A 87 2.93 -19.87 -3.93
CA GLY A 87 2.67 -21.31 -3.89
C GLY A 87 1.42 -21.76 -4.67
N LEU A 88 0.80 -20.87 -5.46
CA LEU A 88 -0.35 -21.21 -6.30
C LEU A 88 0.07 -22.10 -7.47
N ALA A 89 -0.69 -23.18 -7.70
CA ALA A 89 -0.46 -24.12 -8.79
C ALA A 89 -1.12 -23.67 -10.11
N LEU A 90 -0.73 -22.51 -10.62
CA LEU A 90 -1.19 -22.00 -11.92
C LEU A 90 -0.09 -22.13 -12.97
N THR A 91 -0.48 -22.21 -14.24
CA THR A 91 0.47 -22.12 -15.36
C THR A 91 0.54 -20.67 -15.83
N PRO A 92 1.63 -19.92 -15.56
CA PRO A 92 1.75 -18.55 -16.02
C PRO A 92 1.96 -18.50 -17.54
N PRO A 93 1.34 -17.52 -18.25
CA PRO A 93 1.75 -17.20 -19.62
C PRO A 93 3.20 -16.69 -19.64
N LYS A 94 3.81 -16.63 -20.83
CA LYS A 94 5.19 -16.11 -20.95
C LYS A 94 5.24 -14.64 -20.50
N LEU A 95 6.12 -14.31 -19.56
CA LEU A 95 6.32 -12.95 -19.05
C LEU A 95 6.39 -11.91 -20.18
N ALA A 96 7.21 -12.15 -21.21
CA ALA A 96 7.37 -11.25 -22.33
C ALA A 96 6.07 -10.99 -23.12
N HIS A 97 5.18 -11.99 -23.21
CA HIS A 97 3.87 -11.82 -23.85
C HIS A 97 2.95 -10.94 -23.00
N VAL A 98 2.95 -11.13 -21.67
CA VAL A 98 2.15 -10.32 -20.75
C VAL A 98 2.61 -8.86 -20.76
N VAL A 99 3.92 -8.64 -20.70
CA VAL A 99 4.51 -7.28 -20.81
C VAL A 99 4.08 -6.63 -22.12
N LYS A 100 4.26 -7.32 -23.25
CA LYS A 100 3.89 -6.79 -24.57
C LYS A 100 2.38 -6.53 -24.68
N TYR A 101 1.53 -7.43 -24.17
CA TYR A 101 0.09 -7.23 -24.11
C TYR A 101 -0.26 -5.92 -23.40
N TYR A 102 0.27 -5.71 -22.19
CA TYR A 102 0.01 -4.47 -21.45
C TYR A 102 0.59 -3.23 -22.16
N GLU A 103 1.81 -3.32 -22.70
CA GLU A 103 2.45 -2.19 -23.39
C GLU A 103 1.69 -1.76 -24.67
N GLU A 104 1.10 -2.71 -25.40
CA GLU A 104 0.30 -2.43 -26.62
C GLU A 104 -1.08 -1.82 -26.31
N HIS A 105 -1.66 -2.10 -25.14
CA HIS A 105 -3.00 -1.63 -24.76
C HIS A 105 -2.98 -0.43 -23.81
N ALA A 106 -1.82 -0.10 -23.24
CA ALA A 106 -1.67 1.02 -22.31
C ALA A 106 -1.56 2.37 -23.03
N PRO A 107 -2.06 3.46 -22.42
CA PRO A 107 -1.78 4.81 -22.89
C PRO A 107 -0.27 5.09 -22.81
N GLU A 108 0.27 5.88 -23.73
CA GLU A 108 1.69 6.25 -23.69
C GLU A 108 2.03 7.04 -22.43
N GLU A 109 1.15 8.00 -22.13
CA GLU A 109 1.21 8.94 -21.01
C GLU A 109 -0.22 9.30 -20.60
N TYR A 110 -0.38 9.72 -19.35
CA TYR A 110 -1.59 10.44 -18.95
C TYR A 110 -1.44 11.94 -19.20
N PRO A 111 -2.52 12.65 -19.50
CA PRO A 111 -2.49 14.10 -19.43
C PRO A 111 -2.09 14.52 -18.00
N PRO A 112 -1.32 15.61 -17.85
CA PRO A 112 -1.08 16.19 -16.53
C PRO A 112 -2.41 16.42 -15.81
N ALA A 113 -2.44 16.14 -14.51
CA ALA A 113 -3.62 16.43 -13.70
C ALA A 113 -3.92 17.94 -13.79
N SER A 114 -5.16 18.27 -14.17
CA SER A 114 -5.64 19.65 -14.10
C SER A 114 -5.98 19.96 -12.65
N ILE A 115 -5.06 20.62 -11.95
CA ILE A 115 -5.26 21.07 -10.57
C ILE A 115 -5.68 22.54 -10.66
N ILE A 116 -6.97 22.80 -10.44
CA ILE A 116 -7.47 24.17 -10.29
C ILE A 116 -7.25 24.53 -8.82
N GLU A 117 -6.23 25.35 -8.56
CA GLU A 117 -6.01 25.88 -7.22
C GLU A 117 -7.19 26.79 -6.81
N SER A 118 -7.66 26.61 -5.58
CA SER A 118 -8.65 27.52 -5.02
C SER A 118 -8.00 28.88 -4.77
N LEU A 119 -8.59 29.94 -5.35
CA LEU A 119 -8.20 31.32 -5.05
C LEU A 119 -8.64 31.78 -3.66
N GLN A 120 -9.52 31.01 -3.01
CA GLN A 120 -9.97 31.27 -1.64
C GLN A 120 -9.26 30.33 -0.67
N PRO A 121 -8.84 30.81 0.51
CA PRO A 121 -8.38 29.93 1.56
C PRO A 121 -9.51 28.95 1.93
N PRO A 122 -9.19 27.70 2.29
CA PRO A 122 -10.20 26.75 2.75
C PRO A 122 -10.93 27.32 3.96
N GLY A 123 -12.26 27.21 3.99
CA GLY A 123 -13.09 27.67 5.11
C GLY A 123 -12.91 26.87 6.41
N ALA A 124 -12.00 25.89 6.41
CA ALA A 124 -11.64 25.08 7.55
C ALA A 124 -10.12 24.89 7.59
N VAL A 125 -9.57 24.88 8.80
CA VAL A 125 -8.19 24.47 9.08
C VAL A 125 -8.22 23.06 9.63
N PHE A 126 -7.33 22.21 9.16
CA PHE A 126 -7.18 20.84 9.64
C PHE A 126 -5.92 20.73 10.48
N ASP A 127 -6.09 20.42 11.76
CA ASP A 127 -4.97 20.07 12.63
C ASP A 127 -4.72 18.56 12.55
N PRO A 128 -3.53 18.11 12.13
CA PRO A 128 -3.24 16.69 12.05
C PRO A 128 -3.17 16.09 13.45
N ILE A 129 -3.98 15.05 13.68
CA ILE A 129 -3.96 14.27 14.91
C ILE A 129 -3.39 12.88 14.59
N SER A 130 -2.44 12.43 15.41
CA SER A 130 -1.80 11.13 15.26
C SER A 130 -2.08 10.24 16.46
N HIS A 131 -2.39 8.97 16.21
CA HIS A 131 -2.58 7.96 17.24
C HIS A 131 -1.56 6.84 17.04
N ALA A 132 -0.83 6.49 18.11
CA ALA A 132 0.19 5.45 18.05
C ALA A 132 -0.46 4.08 17.75
N PRO A 133 0.12 3.25 16.86
CA PRO A 133 -0.40 1.91 16.59
C PRO A 133 -0.36 1.03 17.86
N PRO A 134 -1.10 -0.09 17.90
CA PRO A 134 -1.01 -1.05 18.99
C PRO A 134 0.44 -1.49 19.25
N ALA A 135 0.79 -1.65 20.53
CA ALA A 135 2.14 -1.98 20.95
C ALA A 135 2.67 -3.27 20.29
N GLY A 136 3.97 -3.29 19.97
CA GLY A 136 4.66 -4.48 19.46
C GLY A 136 4.43 -4.79 17.97
N GLY A 137 3.78 -3.89 17.21
CA GLY A 137 3.58 -4.03 15.77
C GLY A 137 4.63 -3.31 14.92
N ALA A 138 4.87 -3.82 13.72
CA ALA A 138 5.49 -3.04 12.65
C ALA A 138 4.63 -1.81 12.29
N ARG A 139 5.19 -0.88 11.51
CA ARG A 139 4.45 0.27 10.96
C ARG A 139 3.18 -0.26 10.25
N PRO A 140 1.98 0.23 10.61
CA PRO A 140 0.75 -0.29 10.04
C PRO A 140 0.69 0.04 8.54
N MET A 141 0.12 -0.87 7.76
CA MET A 141 -0.23 -0.63 6.36
C MET A 141 -1.76 -0.63 6.26
N ILE A 142 -2.35 0.55 6.35
CA ILE A 142 -3.81 0.69 6.36
C ILE A 142 -4.35 0.52 4.95
N SER A 143 -5.20 -0.48 4.73
CA SER A 143 -5.86 -0.75 3.45
C SER A 143 -7.25 -0.15 3.35
N HIS A 144 -7.90 0.06 4.50
CA HIS A 144 -9.29 0.49 4.57
C HIS A 144 -9.56 1.22 5.88
N ILE A 145 -10.42 2.23 5.80
CA ILE A 145 -10.90 3.03 6.92
C ILE A 145 -12.42 3.18 6.76
N ASN A 146 -13.16 2.88 7.82
CA ASN A 146 -14.61 3.00 7.85
C ASN A 146 -15.06 3.79 9.09
N PRO A 147 -15.40 5.08 8.95
CA PRO A 147 -15.96 5.89 10.03
C PRO A 147 -17.44 5.53 10.25
N VAL A 148 -17.76 5.00 11.42
CA VAL A 148 -19.10 4.50 11.77
C VAL A 148 -19.56 5.00 13.13
N LYS A 149 -20.88 5.10 13.33
CA LYS A 149 -21.46 5.30 14.66
C LYS A 149 -21.94 3.95 15.18
N ILE A 150 -21.23 3.40 16.17
CA ILE A 150 -21.58 2.11 16.78
C ILE A 150 -22.34 2.39 18.07
N PRO A 151 -23.62 1.99 18.18
CA PRO A 151 -24.39 2.14 19.41
C PRO A 151 -23.70 1.48 20.60
N ARG A 152 -23.79 2.10 21.78
CA ARG A 152 -23.42 1.42 23.01
C ARG A 152 -24.46 0.35 23.35
N PRO A 153 -24.08 -0.71 24.09
CA PRO A 153 -25.03 -1.70 24.56
C PRO A 153 -26.23 -1.04 25.26
N ARG A 154 -27.45 -1.48 24.92
CA ARG A 154 -28.75 -0.97 25.42
C ARG A 154 -29.21 0.38 24.86
N MET A 155 -28.52 0.93 23.87
CA MET A 155 -28.98 2.13 23.19
C MET A 155 -29.71 1.76 21.89
N THR A 156 -31.03 1.91 21.89
CA THR A 156 -31.91 1.52 20.77
C THR A 156 -32.62 2.71 20.13
N ASP A 157 -32.66 3.86 20.81
CA ASP A 157 -33.27 5.08 20.26
C ASP A 157 -32.39 5.68 19.13
N PRO A 158 -32.93 5.89 17.91
CA PRO A 158 -32.17 6.42 16.78
C PRO A 158 -31.54 7.79 17.03
N LYS A 159 -32.18 8.68 17.81
CA LYS A 159 -31.61 10.00 18.12
C LYS A 159 -30.34 9.85 18.95
N SER A 160 -30.39 8.98 19.94
CA SER A 160 -29.26 8.64 20.79
C SER A 160 -28.10 8.04 19.97
N VAL A 161 -28.38 7.08 19.08
CA VAL A 161 -27.39 6.53 18.12
C VAL A 161 -26.76 7.61 17.24
N SER A 162 -27.58 8.52 16.71
CA SER A 162 -27.11 9.60 15.84
C SER A 162 -26.17 10.58 16.54
N SER A 163 -26.20 10.63 17.87
CA SER A 163 -25.35 11.49 18.70
C SER A 163 -24.09 10.79 19.23
N GLU A 164 -23.92 9.48 19.00
CA GLU A 164 -22.69 8.81 19.41
C GLU A 164 -21.48 9.36 18.65
N PRO A 165 -20.32 9.39 19.32
CA PRO A 165 -19.06 9.67 18.65
C PRO A 165 -18.77 8.70 17.51
N VAL A 166 -18.10 9.21 16.49
CA VAL A 166 -17.59 8.40 15.39
C VAL A 166 -16.51 7.45 15.92
N THR A 167 -16.67 6.18 15.59
CA THR A 167 -15.64 5.15 15.72
C THR A 167 -15.03 4.92 14.35
N ILE A 168 -13.71 5.00 14.25
CA ILE A 168 -12.94 4.67 13.06
C ILE A 168 -12.59 3.20 13.12
N ILE A 169 -13.07 2.41 12.16
CA ILE A 169 -12.59 1.05 11.92
C ILE A 169 -11.48 1.10 10.88
N ALA A 170 -10.40 0.37 11.09
CA ALA A 170 -9.28 0.32 10.15
C ALA A 170 -8.77 -1.11 9.96
N CYS A 171 -8.40 -1.43 8.72
CA CYS A 171 -7.74 -2.69 8.38
C CYS A 171 -6.24 -2.44 8.18
N ASP A 172 -5.40 -3.04 9.03
CA ASP A 172 -3.95 -3.08 8.86
C ASP A 172 -3.57 -4.38 8.16
N MET A 173 -3.35 -4.30 6.84
CA MET A 173 -3.07 -5.45 5.98
C MET A 173 -1.75 -6.14 6.33
N PHE A 174 -0.78 -5.39 6.85
CA PHE A 174 0.55 -5.93 7.16
C PHE A 174 0.57 -6.55 8.55
N GLY A 175 -0.05 -5.87 9.53
CA GLY A 175 -0.21 -6.43 10.87
C GLY A 175 -1.22 -7.58 10.96
N GLY A 176 -2.08 -7.75 9.95
CA GLY A 176 -3.11 -8.79 9.94
C GLY A 176 -4.20 -8.54 10.99
N ARG A 177 -4.68 -7.31 11.10
CA ARG A 177 -5.62 -6.91 12.17
C ARG A 177 -6.66 -5.90 11.69
N VAL A 178 -7.87 -6.06 12.24
CA VAL A 178 -8.94 -5.07 12.18
C VAL A 178 -8.97 -4.34 13.52
N MET A 179 -8.97 -3.02 13.49
CA MET A 179 -8.84 -2.18 14.69
C MET A 179 -9.92 -1.11 14.74
N ALA A 180 -10.25 -0.65 15.95
CA ALA A 180 -11.16 0.46 16.19
C ALA A 180 -10.49 1.57 16.99
N LEU A 181 -10.86 2.81 16.70
CA LEU A 181 -10.44 4.01 17.43
C LEU A 181 -11.61 4.96 17.58
N ARG A 182 -11.80 5.53 18.77
CA ARG A 182 -12.70 6.67 18.99
C ARG A 182 -11.85 7.91 19.27
N PRO A 183 -11.65 8.80 18.28
CA PRO A 183 -10.75 9.94 18.43
C PRO A 183 -11.13 10.90 19.55
N THR A 184 -12.42 10.95 19.92
CA THR A 184 -12.97 11.87 20.93
C THR A 184 -12.96 11.31 22.35
N ASP A 185 -12.50 10.07 22.56
CA ASP A 185 -12.36 9.53 23.91
C ASP A 185 -11.26 10.29 24.68
N PRO A 186 -11.32 10.40 26.02
CA PRO A 186 -10.31 11.14 26.80
C PRO A 186 -8.87 10.63 26.65
N ALA A 187 -8.71 9.34 26.31
CA ALA A 187 -7.43 8.69 26.04
C ALA A 187 -7.60 7.78 24.80
N PRO A 188 -7.59 8.36 23.58
CA PRO A 188 -7.93 7.63 22.37
C PRO A 188 -6.80 6.66 22.01
N ALA A 189 -7.13 5.36 21.95
CA ALA A 189 -6.19 4.29 21.62
C ALA A 189 -6.81 3.29 20.65
N TRP A 190 -5.98 2.75 19.76
CA TRP A 190 -6.41 1.67 18.87
C TRP A 190 -6.69 0.40 19.66
N LYS A 191 -7.88 -0.16 19.47
CA LYS A 191 -8.30 -1.45 20.00
C LYS A 191 -8.35 -2.46 18.87
N GLU A 192 -7.63 -3.57 19.00
CA GLU A 192 -7.76 -4.70 18.08
C GLU A 192 -9.15 -5.35 18.24
N LEU A 193 -9.87 -5.50 17.14
CA LEU A 193 -11.17 -6.16 17.06
C LEU A 193 -11.04 -7.60 16.60
N ALA A 194 -10.13 -7.87 15.65
CA ALA A 194 -9.88 -9.19 15.11
C ALA A 194 -8.47 -9.29 14.53
N LYS A 195 -7.94 -10.52 14.46
CA LYS A 195 -6.76 -10.88 13.65
C LYS A 195 -7.19 -11.72 12.46
N VAL A 196 -6.87 -11.24 11.27
CA VAL A 196 -7.18 -11.89 10.00
C VAL A 196 -5.97 -11.70 9.10
N PRO A 197 -5.56 -12.68 8.28
CA PRO A 197 -4.49 -12.47 7.30
C PRO A 197 -4.90 -11.38 6.29
N HIS A 198 -4.05 -10.38 6.12
CA HIS A 198 -4.18 -9.33 5.09
C HIS A 198 -5.60 -8.73 4.94
N PRO A 199 -6.21 -8.20 6.01
CA PRO A 199 -7.55 -7.62 5.92
C PRO A 199 -7.51 -6.45 4.96
N ALA A 200 -8.35 -6.50 3.93
CA ALA A 200 -8.41 -5.46 2.90
C ALA A 200 -9.61 -4.53 3.09
N HIS A 201 -10.71 -5.01 3.70
CA HIS A 201 -11.98 -4.30 3.86
C HIS A 201 -12.70 -4.75 5.13
N ALA A 202 -13.47 -3.87 5.77
CA ALA A 202 -14.32 -4.20 6.90
C ALA A 202 -15.58 -3.32 6.90
N GLU A 203 -16.73 -3.96 7.01
CA GLU A 203 -18.04 -3.31 7.06
C GLU A 203 -18.75 -3.65 8.36
N VAL A 204 -19.49 -2.67 8.90
CA VAL A 204 -20.35 -2.89 10.06
C VAL A 204 -21.73 -3.26 9.54
N LEU A 205 -22.20 -4.44 9.92
CA LEU A 205 -23.52 -4.95 9.57
C LEU A 205 -24.34 -5.17 10.85
N ASP A 206 -25.62 -4.83 10.80
CA ASP A 206 -26.58 -5.25 11.82
C ASP A 206 -27.10 -6.65 11.45
N LEU A 207 -26.84 -7.64 12.31
CA LEU A 207 -27.26 -9.02 12.10
C LEU A 207 -28.63 -9.32 12.72
N GLU A 208 -29.18 -8.40 13.51
CA GLU A 208 -30.49 -8.54 14.13
C GLU A 208 -31.52 -7.80 13.27
N ALA A 209 -31.98 -8.46 12.20
CA ALA A 209 -33.12 -7.97 11.44
C ALA A 209 -34.40 -8.09 12.28
N THR A 210 -34.72 -7.08 13.09
CA THR A 210 -36.05 -6.99 13.71
C THR A 210 -37.07 -6.57 12.64
N HIS A 211 -37.82 -7.55 12.14
CA HIS A 211 -39.13 -7.34 11.53
C HIS A 211 -40.20 -7.13 12.62
#